data_AF-A0A946AR91-F1
#
_entry.id   AF-A0A946AR91-F1
#
_cell.length_a   1.000
_cell.length_b   1.000
_cell.length_c   1.000
_cell.angle_alpha   90.00
_cell.angle_beta   90.00
_cell.angle_gamma   90.00
#
_symmetry.space_group_name_H-M   'P 1'
#
loop_
_entity.id
_entity.type
_entity.pdbx_description
1 polymer ?
#
loop_
_entity_poly.entity_id
_entity_poly.type
_entity_poly.pdbx_seq_one_letter_code
_entity_poly.pdbx_strand_id
1 'polypeptide(L)'
;DIRFREGDAPKFHVHADSTDRLIIGLENGRFYTLSIDKLPGGRGFGEPLALMIDIPADTPLVSIMVAKSGKVLLASSSGHGFIAEVDQLIAQTKTGRQVMTVMDKARMVTARPLTGACVGLVGSNRKLLIIQADEIPVMSKGRGVILQRYKDASLADVTSFAAEDGLSWLQTGGRTRTEKDITLWVGKRGGAGRMVPVGFPKPPRFT
;
A
#
# COMPACT_ATOMS: atom_id res chain seq x y z
N ASP A 1 -10.36 0.96 25.83
CA ASP A 1 -9.35 1.82 25.22
C ASP A 1 -8.05 1.11 24.95
N ILE A 2 -7.56 1.22 23.72
CA ILE A 2 -6.22 0.77 23.31
C ILE A 2 -5.22 1.80 23.84
N ARG A 3 -4.19 1.34 24.57
CA ARG A 3 -3.14 2.20 25.12
C ARG A 3 -1.86 2.06 24.30
N PHE A 4 -1.19 3.18 24.06
CA PHE A 4 0.11 3.24 23.37
C PHE A 4 1.18 3.71 24.34
N ARG A 5 2.43 3.28 24.11
CA ARG A 5 3.57 3.83 24.86
C ARG A 5 3.73 5.32 24.54
N GLU A 6 4.42 6.04 25.41
CA GLU A 6 4.75 7.44 25.13
C GLU A 6 5.56 7.54 23.83
N GLY A 7 5.09 8.39 22.92
CA GLY A 7 5.66 8.56 21.58
C GLY A 7 5.07 7.65 20.49
N ASP A 8 4.28 6.64 20.86
CA ASP A 8 3.59 5.77 19.89
C ASP A 8 2.18 6.27 19.57
N ALA A 9 1.73 5.96 18.34
CA ALA A 9 0.41 6.29 17.84
C ALA A 9 -0.12 5.16 16.94
N PRO A 10 -1.45 5.04 16.76
CA PRO A 10 -2.01 4.06 15.85
C PRO A 10 -1.49 4.31 14.42
N LYS A 11 -0.93 3.27 13.81
CA LYS A 11 -0.46 3.31 12.42
C LYS A 11 -1.36 2.51 11.46
N PHE A 12 -1.83 1.34 11.92
CA PHE A 12 -2.72 0.48 11.16
C PHE A 12 -3.82 -0.05 12.08
N HIS A 13 -5.00 -0.26 11.52
CA HIS A 13 -6.11 -0.92 12.18
C HIS A 13 -6.79 -1.84 11.17
N VAL A 14 -6.89 -3.13 11.51
CA VAL A 14 -7.47 -4.15 10.63
C VAL A 14 -8.34 -5.05 11.51
N HIS A 15 -9.58 -5.26 11.08
CA HIS A 15 -10.46 -6.25 11.69
C HIS A 15 -10.12 -7.64 11.15
N ALA A 16 -10.06 -8.62 12.05
CA ALA A 16 -9.69 -9.99 11.72
C ALA A 16 -10.15 -10.96 12.82
N ASP A 17 -10.29 -12.23 12.46
CA ASP A 17 -10.65 -13.31 13.37
C ASP A 17 -9.42 -14.02 13.94
N SER A 18 -9.56 -14.74 15.05
CA SER A 18 -8.43 -15.45 15.68
C SER A 18 -7.83 -16.55 14.79
N THR A 19 -8.62 -17.08 13.85
CA THR A 19 -8.22 -18.10 12.87
C THR A 19 -7.52 -17.52 11.64
N ASP A 20 -7.54 -16.19 11.49
CA ASP A 20 -6.93 -15.52 10.34
C ASP A 20 -5.39 -15.49 10.43
N ARG A 21 -4.78 -15.27 9.27
CA ARG A 21 -3.36 -14.93 9.16
C ARG A 21 -3.22 -13.48 8.72
N LEU A 22 -2.28 -12.77 9.32
CA LEU A 22 -1.91 -11.41 9.01
C LEU A 22 -0.70 -11.39 8.08
N ILE A 23 -0.79 -10.65 6.98
CA ILE A 23 0.31 -10.35 6.08
C ILE A 23 0.83 -8.95 6.41
N ILE A 24 2.14 -8.84 6.63
CA ILE A 24 2.82 -7.60 6.98
C ILE A 24 3.85 -7.31 5.89
N GLY A 25 3.72 -6.18 5.21
CA GLY A 25 4.65 -5.74 4.17
C GLY A 25 5.56 -4.62 4.67
N LEU A 26 6.86 -4.75 4.44
CA LEU A 26 7.89 -3.78 4.80
C LEU A 26 8.34 -2.95 3.60
N GLU A 27 8.96 -1.79 3.87
CA GLU A 27 9.40 -0.86 2.84
C GLU A 27 10.49 -1.41 1.90
N ASN A 28 11.24 -2.41 2.34
CA ASN A 28 12.21 -3.11 1.49
C ASN A 28 11.55 -4.16 0.55
N GLY A 29 10.22 -4.26 0.54
CA GLY A 29 9.46 -5.18 -0.31
C GLY A 29 9.39 -6.62 0.19
N ARG A 30 9.79 -6.86 1.43
CA ARG A 30 9.65 -8.16 2.12
C ARG A 30 8.32 -8.25 2.84
N PHE A 31 7.71 -9.43 2.77
CA PHE A 31 6.44 -9.76 3.41
C PHE A 31 6.62 -10.83 4.48
N TYR A 32 5.85 -10.72 5.55
CA TYR A 32 5.83 -11.66 6.66
C TYR A 32 4.41 -12.14 6.88
N THR A 33 4.26 -13.33 7.47
CA THR A 33 2.97 -13.89 7.83
C THR A 33 2.96 -14.29 9.29
N LEU A 34 1.94 -13.84 10.01
CA LEU A 34 1.72 -14.14 11.41
C LEU A 34 0.30 -14.67 11.60
N SER A 35 0.12 -15.78 12.30
CA SER A 35 -1.21 -16.21 12.73
C SER A 35 -1.72 -15.30 13.86
N ILE A 36 -2.99 -14.91 13.82
CA ILE A 36 -3.55 -13.92 14.77
C ILE A 36 -3.68 -14.48 16.19
N ASP A 37 -3.88 -15.79 16.33
CA ASP A 37 -3.85 -16.52 17.60
C ASP A 37 -2.53 -16.37 18.38
N LYS A 38 -1.44 -15.98 17.70
CA LYS A 38 -0.12 -15.73 18.32
C LYS A 38 0.07 -14.29 18.79
N LEU A 39 -0.85 -13.38 18.46
CA LEU A 39 -0.76 -12.00 18.92
C LEU A 39 -1.10 -11.90 20.42
N PRO A 40 -0.43 -11.01 21.17
CA PRO A 40 -0.80 -10.75 22.55
C PRO A 40 -2.22 -10.17 22.61
N GLY A 41 -2.92 -10.44 23.71
CA GLY A 41 -4.23 -9.83 23.95
C GLY A 41 -4.16 -8.30 23.98
N GLY A 42 -5.28 -7.63 23.69
CA GLY A 42 -5.35 -6.16 23.57
C GLY A 42 -5.22 -5.35 24.87
N ARG A 43 -4.80 -5.97 25.99
CA ARG A 43 -4.56 -5.26 27.26
C ARG A 43 -3.11 -4.81 27.34
N GLY A 44 -2.88 -3.56 27.78
CA GLY A 44 -1.55 -2.98 27.91
C GLY A 44 -1.09 -2.25 26.65
N PHE A 45 0.21 -2.30 26.37
CA PHE A 45 0.86 -1.57 25.27
C PHE A 45 1.19 -2.46 24.06
N GLY A 46 0.77 -3.73 24.08
CA GLY A 46 1.18 -4.73 23.08
C GLY A 46 2.65 -5.15 23.20
N GLU A 47 3.09 -5.96 22.24
CA GLU A 47 4.46 -6.46 22.14
C GLU A 47 5.10 -6.07 20.80
N PRO A 48 6.43 -5.85 20.75
CA PRO A 48 7.12 -5.59 19.49
C PRO A 48 6.98 -6.77 18.51
N LEU A 49 6.63 -6.48 17.25
CA LEU A 49 6.54 -7.49 16.19
C LEU A 49 7.86 -8.26 15.98
N ALA A 50 9.00 -7.62 16.29
CA ALA A 50 10.33 -8.22 16.19
C ALA A 50 10.52 -9.47 17.09
N LEU A 51 9.68 -9.69 18.10
CA LEU A 51 9.70 -10.92 18.91
C LEU A 51 9.13 -12.13 18.16
N MET A 52 8.27 -11.88 17.16
CA MET A 52 7.55 -12.92 16.43
C MET A 52 8.13 -13.18 15.04
N ILE A 53 8.67 -12.14 14.39
CA ILE A 53 9.20 -12.17 13.02
C ILE A 53 10.53 -11.40 12.92
N ASP A 54 11.41 -11.86 12.03
CA ASP A 54 12.77 -11.32 11.88
C ASP A 54 12.73 -10.06 10.99
N ILE A 55 12.27 -8.96 11.57
CA ILE A 55 12.23 -7.64 10.91
C ILE A 55 13.64 -7.04 10.95
N PRO A 56 14.24 -6.69 9.79
CA PRO A 56 15.50 -5.96 9.76
C PRO A 56 15.35 -4.62 10.47
N ALA A 57 16.42 -4.19 11.15
CA ALA A 57 16.48 -2.87 11.77
C ALA A 57 16.16 -1.78 10.74
N ASP A 58 15.55 -0.69 11.22
CA ASP A 58 15.24 0.51 10.43
C ASP A 58 14.45 0.25 9.14
N THR A 59 13.63 -0.81 9.11
CA THR A 59 12.74 -1.10 7.96
C THR A 59 11.27 -0.89 8.33
N PRO A 60 10.73 0.32 8.12
CA PRO A 60 9.32 0.64 8.33
C PRO A 60 8.33 -0.35 7.72
N LEU A 61 7.28 -0.64 8.49
CA LEU A 61 6.07 -1.28 7.99
C LEU A 61 5.33 -0.34 7.03
N VAL A 62 4.89 -0.89 5.90
CA VAL A 62 4.12 -0.20 4.86
C VAL A 62 2.67 -0.66 4.84
N SER A 63 2.43 -1.93 5.14
CA SER A 63 1.08 -2.50 5.07
C SER A 63 0.87 -3.61 6.10
N ILE A 64 -0.38 -3.74 6.53
CA ILE A 64 -0.90 -4.87 7.30
C ILE A 64 -2.26 -5.23 6.67
N MET A 65 -2.48 -6.50 6.37
CA MET A 65 -3.76 -6.99 5.83
C MET A 65 -4.02 -8.44 6.24
N VAL A 66 -5.29 -8.83 6.30
CA VAL A 66 -5.66 -10.25 6.47
C VAL A 66 -5.37 -11.02 5.18
N ALA A 67 -4.83 -12.22 5.30
CA ALA A 67 -4.54 -13.15 4.20
C ALA A 67 -5.83 -13.77 3.64
N LYS A 68 -6.64 -12.95 2.97
CA LYS A 68 -7.85 -13.39 2.23
C LYS A 68 -7.50 -13.64 0.76
N SER A 69 -8.25 -14.52 0.09
CA SER A 69 -8.08 -14.75 -1.35
C SER A 69 -8.27 -13.43 -2.13
N GLY A 70 -7.46 -13.23 -3.17
CA GLY A 70 -7.58 -12.09 -4.05
C GLY A 70 -6.23 -11.55 -4.49
N LYS A 71 -6.28 -10.34 -5.05
CA LYS A 71 -5.13 -9.65 -5.64
C LYS A 71 -4.75 -8.43 -4.80
N VAL A 72 -3.45 -8.12 -4.78
CA VAL A 72 -2.86 -6.98 -4.07
C VAL A 72 -2.04 -6.17 -5.05
N LEU A 73 -2.27 -4.86 -5.08
CA LEU A 73 -1.45 -3.92 -5.83
C LEU A 73 -0.21 -3.56 -5.00
N LEU A 74 0.97 -3.79 -5.57
CA LEU A 74 2.27 -3.43 -5.00
C LEU A 74 2.87 -2.29 -5.81
N ALA A 75 3.40 -1.27 -5.13
CA ALA A 75 4.11 -0.18 -5.80
C ALA A 75 5.24 0.43 -4.97
N SER A 76 6.25 0.96 -5.64
CA SER A 76 7.43 1.59 -5.06
C SER A 76 7.48 3.09 -5.36
N SER A 77 8.27 3.81 -4.57
CA SER A 77 8.55 5.24 -4.72
C SER A 77 9.17 5.59 -6.07
N SER A 78 9.82 4.64 -6.75
CA SER A 78 10.34 4.82 -8.11
C SER A 78 9.26 4.73 -9.21
N GLY A 79 7.98 4.61 -8.84
CA GLY A 79 6.87 4.52 -9.78
C GLY A 79 6.74 3.16 -10.46
N HIS A 80 7.37 2.11 -9.92
CA HIS A 80 7.23 0.75 -10.41
C HIS A 80 6.21 -0.01 -9.56
N GLY A 81 5.55 -1.00 -10.16
CA GLY A 81 4.62 -1.85 -9.44
C GLY A 81 4.04 -2.95 -10.29
N PHE A 82 3.28 -3.82 -9.63
CA PHE A 82 2.63 -4.98 -10.23
C PHE A 82 1.50 -5.46 -9.31
N ILE A 83 0.65 -6.33 -9.83
CA ILE A 83 -0.38 -7.00 -9.03
C ILE A 83 0.17 -8.36 -8.59
N ALA A 84 -0.01 -8.72 -7.33
CA ALA A 84 0.34 -10.04 -6.81
C ALA A 84 -0.91 -10.77 -6.31
N GLU A 85 -0.99 -12.08 -6.49
CA GLU A 85 -1.95 -12.89 -5.75
C GLU A 85 -1.56 -12.91 -4.27
N VAL A 86 -2.54 -12.86 -3.36
CA VAL A 86 -2.28 -12.86 -1.90
C VAL A 86 -1.42 -14.05 -1.49
N ASP A 87 -1.60 -15.22 -2.11
CA ASP A 87 -0.81 -16.43 -1.83
C ASP A 87 0.70 -16.22 -2.06
N GLN A 88 1.08 -15.31 -2.96
CA GLN A 88 2.48 -14.99 -3.22
C GLN A 88 3.11 -14.11 -2.14
N LEU A 89 2.29 -13.48 -1.29
CA LEU A 89 2.72 -12.67 -0.15
C LEU A 89 2.89 -13.49 1.12
N ILE A 90 2.39 -14.73 1.14
CA ILE A 90 2.47 -15.61 2.30
C ILE A 90 3.91 -16.08 2.50
N ALA A 91 4.47 -15.77 3.67
CA ALA A 91 5.75 -16.27 4.12
C ALA A 91 5.58 -17.54 4.98
N GLN A 92 6.48 -18.51 4.80
CA GLN A 92 6.48 -19.76 5.58
C GLN A 92 7.43 -19.71 6.78
N THR A 93 8.34 -18.73 6.81
CA THR A 93 9.40 -18.60 7.81
C THR A 93 9.35 -17.23 8.48
N LYS A 94 9.94 -17.14 9.68
CA LYS A 94 10.10 -15.86 10.41
C LYS A 94 10.95 -14.84 9.67
N THR A 95 11.81 -15.29 8.75
CA THR A 95 12.64 -14.43 7.89
C THR A 95 11.86 -13.75 6.76
N GLY A 96 10.58 -14.05 6.60
CA GLY A 96 9.74 -13.45 5.57
C GLY A 96 10.08 -13.90 4.15
N ARG A 97 9.39 -13.31 3.17
CA ARG A 97 9.51 -13.59 1.74
C ARG A 97 9.77 -12.31 0.97
N GLN A 98 10.82 -12.28 0.16
CA GLN A 98 11.07 -11.16 -0.74
C GLN A 98 10.08 -11.23 -1.92
N VAL A 99 9.21 -10.24 -2.06
CA VAL A 99 8.22 -10.17 -3.14
C VAL A 99 8.50 -8.99 -4.06
N MET A 100 8.55 -7.78 -3.51
CA MET A 100 8.88 -6.59 -4.31
C MET A 100 10.38 -6.34 -4.27
N THR A 101 11.04 -6.24 -5.42
CA THR A 101 12.43 -5.78 -5.49
C THR A 101 12.44 -4.28 -5.58
N VAL A 102 12.92 -3.61 -4.54
CA VAL A 102 13.19 -2.17 -4.55
C VAL A 102 14.63 -1.92 -4.98
N MET A 103 14.83 -0.99 -5.92
CA MET A 103 16.16 -0.67 -6.47
C MET A 103 16.63 0.68 -5.94
N ASP A 104 17.95 0.87 -5.90
CA ASP A 104 18.58 2.13 -5.51
C ASP A 104 18.12 2.61 -4.12
N LYS A 105 17.65 3.86 -4.03
CA LYS A 105 17.07 4.46 -2.83
C LYS A 105 15.54 4.39 -2.81
N ALA A 106 14.94 3.54 -3.66
CA ALA A 106 13.49 3.37 -3.69
C ALA A 106 13.01 2.52 -2.51
N ARG A 107 11.74 2.69 -2.15
CA ARG A 107 11.07 1.91 -1.12
C ARG A 107 9.68 1.51 -1.61
N MET A 108 9.13 0.42 -1.10
CA MET A 108 7.73 0.09 -1.28
C MET A 108 6.88 1.15 -0.60
N VAL A 109 5.92 1.69 -1.32
CA VAL A 109 5.02 2.76 -0.87
C VAL A 109 3.65 2.19 -0.52
N THR A 110 3.23 1.14 -1.21
CA THR A 110 1.94 0.51 -0.95
C THR A 110 1.97 -1.00 -1.17
N ALA A 111 1.14 -1.68 -0.40
CA ALA A 111 0.63 -3.00 -0.68
C ALA A 111 -0.82 -3.03 -0.19
N ARG A 112 -1.78 -2.95 -1.11
CA ARG A 112 -3.21 -2.84 -0.79
C ARG A 112 -4.03 -3.82 -1.63
N PRO A 113 -5.12 -4.41 -1.08
CA PRO A 113 -6.04 -5.20 -1.87
C PRO A 113 -6.51 -4.44 -3.12
N LEU A 114 -6.57 -5.12 -4.25
CA LEU A 114 -7.10 -4.57 -5.49
C LEU A 114 -8.63 -4.62 -5.44
N THR A 115 -9.25 -3.46 -5.26
CA THR A 115 -10.70 -3.31 -5.03
C THR A 115 -11.49 -2.84 -6.24
N GLY A 116 -10.84 -2.58 -7.37
CA GLY A 116 -11.52 -2.15 -8.59
C GLY A 116 -10.61 -2.09 -9.81
N ALA A 117 -11.20 -1.74 -10.95
CA ALA A 117 -10.53 -1.73 -12.25
C ALA A 117 -9.66 -0.48 -12.47
N CYS A 118 -9.93 0.63 -11.77
CA CYS A 118 -9.13 1.84 -11.87
C CYS A 118 -8.03 1.86 -10.80
N VAL A 119 -6.84 2.31 -11.17
CA VAL A 119 -5.69 2.50 -10.27
C VAL A 119 -5.25 3.96 -10.34
N GLY A 120 -5.42 4.69 -9.23
CA GLY A 120 -4.99 6.08 -9.06
C GLY A 120 -3.61 6.17 -8.44
N LEU A 121 -2.67 6.82 -9.13
CA LEU A 121 -1.28 7.02 -8.74
C LEU A 121 -1.04 8.51 -8.50
N VAL A 122 -0.53 8.89 -7.33
CA VAL A 122 -0.18 10.29 -7.07
C VAL A 122 1.28 10.44 -6.67
N GLY A 123 1.99 11.34 -7.34
CA GLY A 123 3.37 11.69 -7.03
C GLY A 123 3.52 12.76 -5.95
N SER A 124 4.71 12.85 -5.36
CA SER A 124 5.10 13.93 -4.45
C SER A 124 5.05 15.32 -5.12
N ASN A 125 5.17 15.36 -6.45
CA ASN A 125 4.97 16.55 -7.28
C ASN A 125 3.49 16.87 -7.57
N ARG A 126 2.55 16.18 -6.90
CA ARG A 126 1.10 16.34 -7.05
C ARG A 126 0.58 16.04 -8.46
N LYS A 127 1.26 15.19 -9.21
CA LYS A 127 0.73 14.65 -10.47
C LYS A 127 -0.01 13.35 -10.22
N LEU A 128 -1.31 13.36 -10.55
CA LEU A 128 -2.22 12.24 -10.52
C LEU A 128 -2.33 11.61 -11.92
N LEU A 129 -2.24 10.28 -11.97
CA LEU A 129 -2.50 9.46 -13.15
C LEU A 129 -3.45 8.33 -12.76
N ILE A 130 -4.51 8.12 -13.53
CA ILE A 130 -5.39 6.97 -13.40
C ILE A 130 -5.15 6.05 -14.60
N ILE A 131 -4.87 4.78 -14.31
CA ILE A 131 -4.70 3.71 -15.30
C ILE A 131 -5.67 2.58 -15.02
N GLN A 132 -5.90 1.71 -16.01
CA GLN A 132 -6.66 0.49 -15.81
C GLN A 132 -5.78 -0.60 -15.19
N ALA A 133 -6.36 -1.42 -14.32
CA ALA A 133 -5.66 -2.49 -13.61
C ALA A 133 -5.21 -3.62 -14.55
N ASP A 134 -5.87 -3.80 -15.69
CA ASP A 134 -5.49 -4.76 -16.74
C ASP A 134 -4.17 -4.39 -17.44
N GLU A 135 -3.77 -3.12 -17.45
CA GLU A 135 -2.48 -2.66 -17.95
C GLU A 135 -1.32 -3.05 -17.01
N ILE A 136 -1.62 -3.54 -15.79
CA ILE A 136 -0.64 -3.92 -14.76
C ILE A 136 -0.50 -5.46 -14.73
N PRO A 137 0.70 -6.01 -14.95
CA PRO A 137 0.89 -7.45 -14.95
C PRO A 137 0.71 -8.05 -13.56
N VAL A 138 0.17 -9.28 -13.54
CA VAL A 138 0.15 -10.11 -12.35
C VAL A 138 1.50 -10.85 -12.25
N MET A 139 2.19 -10.73 -11.12
CA MET A 139 3.51 -11.34 -10.91
C MET A 139 3.62 -11.96 -9.51
N SER A 140 4.48 -12.98 -9.38
CA SER A 140 4.78 -13.61 -8.08
C SER A 140 5.82 -12.86 -7.26
N LYS A 141 6.78 -12.20 -7.91
CA LYS A 141 7.81 -11.34 -7.31
C LYS A 141 8.50 -10.52 -8.40
N GLY A 142 9.22 -9.48 -8.00
CA GLY A 142 10.11 -8.70 -8.85
C GLY A 142 9.98 -7.20 -8.65
N ARG A 143 10.59 -6.41 -9.54
CA ARG A 143 10.52 -4.95 -9.52
C ARG A 143 9.16 -4.41 -10.00
N GLY A 144 8.47 -5.17 -10.85
CA GLY A 144 7.27 -4.71 -11.56
C GLY A 144 7.58 -3.80 -12.75
N VAL A 145 6.52 -3.32 -13.38
CA VAL A 145 6.58 -2.42 -14.54
C VAL A 145 6.45 -0.97 -14.10
N ILE A 146 6.85 -0.04 -14.96
CA ILE A 146 6.63 1.40 -14.72
C ILE A 146 5.11 1.67 -14.75
N LEU A 147 4.58 2.22 -13.65
CA LEU A 147 3.20 2.68 -13.49
C LEU A 147 3.07 4.17 -13.85
N GLN A 148 3.94 5.02 -13.30
CA GLN A 148 4.01 6.46 -13.59
C GLN A 148 5.48 6.89 -13.61
N ARG A 149 5.86 7.75 -14.56
CA ARG A 149 7.22 8.31 -14.62
C ARG A 149 7.31 9.58 -13.79
N TYR A 150 8.36 9.68 -12.99
CA TYR A 150 8.66 10.87 -12.19
C TYR A 150 9.97 11.51 -12.61
N LYS A 151 9.99 12.84 -12.61
CA LYS A 151 11.19 13.67 -12.72
C LYS A 151 11.31 14.45 -11.41
N ASP A 152 12.43 14.28 -10.72
CA ASP A 152 12.72 14.92 -9.41
C ASP A 152 11.60 14.75 -8.37
N ALA A 153 10.89 13.63 -8.46
CA ALA A 153 9.74 13.29 -7.63
C ALA A 153 9.66 11.79 -7.43
N SER A 154 8.78 11.35 -6.53
CA SER A 154 8.53 9.92 -6.27
C SER A 154 7.03 9.66 -6.16
N LEU A 155 6.64 8.40 -6.29
CA LEU A 155 5.29 7.96 -5.98
C LEU A 155 5.02 8.21 -4.49
N ALA A 156 3.94 8.93 -4.20
CA ALA A 156 3.54 9.28 -2.84
C ALA A 156 2.47 8.34 -2.27
N ASP A 157 1.47 7.99 -3.08
CA ASP A 157 0.41 7.04 -2.69
C ASP A 157 -0.26 6.42 -3.93
N VAL A 158 -0.92 5.28 -3.72
CA VAL A 158 -1.70 4.56 -4.74
C VAL A 158 -2.98 4.02 -4.13
N THR A 159 -4.06 4.08 -4.90
CA THR A 159 -5.32 3.44 -4.56
C THR A 159 -5.93 2.75 -5.77
N SER A 160 -6.81 1.78 -5.51
CA SER A 160 -7.68 1.17 -6.52
C SER A 160 -9.14 1.40 -6.19
N PHE A 161 -9.98 1.52 -7.22
CA PHE A 161 -11.40 1.85 -7.06
C PHE A 161 -12.19 1.43 -8.30
N ALA A 162 -13.51 1.28 -8.15
CA ALA A 162 -14.41 1.10 -9.29
C ALA A 162 -14.66 2.45 -9.98
N ALA A 163 -14.73 2.47 -11.31
CA ALA A 163 -14.93 3.72 -12.04
C ALA A 163 -16.24 4.44 -11.65
N GLU A 164 -17.28 3.67 -11.35
CA GLU A 164 -18.60 4.16 -10.91
C GLU A 164 -18.60 4.83 -9.53
N ASP A 165 -17.71 4.41 -8.64
CA ASP A 165 -17.54 5.01 -7.31
C ASP A 165 -16.80 6.35 -7.39
N GLY A 166 -15.95 6.51 -8.41
CA GLY A 166 -15.05 7.65 -8.56
C GLY A 166 -13.84 7.59 -7.63
N LEU A 167 -12.97 8.59 -7.74
CA LEU A 167 -11.74 8.67 -6.95
C LEU A 167 -12.02 9.38 -5.63
N SER A 168 -11.78 8.69 -4.51
CA SER A 168 -11.92 9.29 -3.18
C SER A 168 -10.58 9.60 -2.52
N TRP A 169 -10.55 10.66 -1.72
CA TRP A 169 -9.42 10.98 -0.84
C TRP A 169 -9.86 11.70 0.44
N LEU A 170 -9.03 11.59 1.48
CA LEU A 170 -9.22 12.33 2.74
C LEU A 170 -8.75 13.79 2.59
N GLN A 171 -9.63 14.74 2.86
CA GLN A 171 -9.30 16.16 2.91
C GLN A 171 -8.84 16.59 4.31
N THR A 172 -8.17 17.75 4.36
CA THR A 172 -7.87 18.45 5.61
C THR A 172 -9.16 18.64 6.42
N GLY A 173 -9.18 18.18 7.67
CA GLY A 173 -10.37 18.22 8.53
C GLY A 173 -11.19 16.93 8.57
N GLY A 174 -10.69 15.82 7.99
CA GLY A 174 -11.28 14.48 8.16
C GLY A 174 -12.49 14.19 7.27
N ARG A 175 -12.83 15.09 6.33
CA ARG A 175 -13.89 14.87 5.35
C ARG A 175 -13.37 14.09 4.15
N THR A 176 -14.07 13.04 3.76
CA THR A 176 -13.79 12.31 2.53
C THR A 176 -14.43 13.02 1.35
N ARG A 177 -13.65 13.33 0.32
CA ARG A 177 -14.16 13.85 -0.96
C ARG A 177 -14.07 12.77 -2.01
N THR A 178 -15.07 12.69 -2.86
CA THR A 178 -15.12 11.79 -4.02
C THR A 178 -15.30 12.59 -5.29
N GLU A 179 -14.44 12.35 -6.27
CA GLU A 179 -14.52 12.92 -7.62
C GLU A 179 -14.99 11.86 -8.60
N LYS A 180 -16.18 12.06 -9.16
CA LYS A 180 -16.78 11.11 -10.12
C LYS A 180 -16.28 11.34 -11.54
N ASP A 181 -16.00 12.58 -11.92
CA ASP A 181 -15.41 12.86 -13.23
C ASP A 181 -13.89 12.70 -13.16
N ILE A 182 -13.45 11.47 -13.39
CA ILE A 182 -12.03 11.11 -13.38
C ILE A 182 -11.35 11.30 -14.75
N THR A 183 -12.11 11.66 -15.79
CA THR A 183 -11.70 11.62 -17.21
C THR A 183 -10.42 12.40 -17.46
N LEU A 184 -10.23 13.53 -16.76
CA LEU A 184 -9.05 14.38 -16.87
C LEU A 184 -7.75 13.65 -16.54
N TRP A 185 -7.78 12.70 -15.60
CA TRP A 185 -6.59 12.00 -15.10
C TRP A 185 -6.41 10.60 -15.68
N VAL A 186 -7.41 10.08 -16.40
CA VAL A 186 -7.28 8.83 -17.13
C VAL A 186 -6.21 8.97 -18.22
N GLY A 187 -5.26 8.04 -18.25
CA GLY A 187 -4.18 8.03 -19.22
C GLY A 187 -3.52 6.67 -19.36
N LYS A 188 -2.46 6.60 -20.16
CA LYS A 188 -1.70 5.36 -20.37
C LYS A 188 -0.66 5.14 -19.28
N ARG A 189 -0.44 3.87 -18.94
CA ARG A 189 0.64 3.45 -18.04
C ARG A 189 2.00 4.03 -18.46
N GLY A 190 2.75 4.54 -17.50
CA GLY A 190 4.03 5.22 -17.71
C GLY A 190 3.93 6.69 -18.11
N GLY A 191 2.72 7.25 -18.17
CA GLY A 191 2.51 8.69 -18.33
C GLY A 191 3.02 9.50 -17.14
N ALA A 192 3.10 10.82 -17.30
CA ALA A 192 3.54 11.73 -16.23
C ALA A 192 2.40 12.12 -15.27
N GLY A 193 1.14 11.95 -15.67
CA GLY A 193 -0.05 12.42 -14.93
C GLY A 193 -0.31 13.93 -15.08
N ARG A 194 -1.44 14.38 -14.54
CA ARG A 194 -1.87 15.79 -14.49
C ARG A 194 -1.97 16.29 -13.06
N MET A 195 -2.08 17.60 -12.84
CA MET A 195 -2.21 18.16 -11.49
C MET A 195 -3.44 17.59 -10.78
N VAL A 196 -3.29 17.18 -9.51
CA VAL A 196 -4.39 16.71 -8.65
C VAL A 196 -5.55 17.71 -8.57
N PRO A 197 -6.79 17.26 -8.29
CA PRO A 197 -7.94 18.13 -8.06
C PRO A 197 -7.69 19.21 -6.99
N VAL A 198 -8.47 20.30 -7.08
CA VAL A 198 -8.47 21.34 -6.04
C VAL A 198 -8.92 20.74 -4.71
N GLY A 199 -8.17 21.01 -3.64
CA GLY A 199 -8.47 20.47 -2.31
C GLY A 199 -7.91 19.06 -2.06
N PHE A 200 -7.01 18.55 -2.92
CA PHE A 200 -6.22 17.35 -2.64
C PHE A 200 -5.16 17.64 -1.55
N PRO A 201 -4.98 16.74 -0.57
CA PRO A 201 -4.16 16.99 0.63
C PRO A 201 -2.70 17.30 0.32
N LYS A 202 -2.04 17.89 1.32
CA LYS A 202 -0.60 18.11 1.40
C LYS A 202 -0.12 17.46 2.70
N PRO A 203 0.67 16.36 2.66
CA PRO A 203 1.21 15.66 1.48
C PRO A 203 0.12 14.96 0.63
N PRO A 204 0.40 14.65 -0.65
CA PRO A 204 -0.58 14.03 -1.54
C PRO A 204 -0.76 12.55 -1.21
N ARG A 205 -1.84 12.23 -0.49
CA ARG A 205 -2.27 10.87 -0.13
C ARG A 205 -3.77 10.71 -0.34
N PHE A 206 -4.21 9.48 -0.58
CA PHE A 206 -5.64 9.15 -0.65
C PHE A 206 -6.23 8.92 0.75
N THR A 207 -5.41 8.46 1.68
CA THR A 207 -5.77 8.15 3.07
C THR A 207 -4.85 8.85 4.06
#